data_AF-A0A7R9TY08-F1
#
_entry.id   AF-A0A7R9TY08-F1
#
_cell.length_a   1.000
_cell.length_b   1.000
_cell.length_c   1.000
_cell.angle_alpha   90.00
_cell.angle_beta   90.00
_cell.angle_gamma   90.00
#
_symmetry.space_group_name_H-M   'P 1'
#
loop_
_entity.id
_entity.type
_entity.pdbx_description
1 polymer ?
#
loop_
_entity_poly.entity_id
_entity_poly.type
_entity_poly.pdbx_seq_one_letter_code
_entity_poly.pdbx_strand_id
1 'polypeptide(L)'
;SSSSDDDDARAALGRKPPKQRAFAFKNFARRVAEVDVDVHRAAGELRAAPLHGSSCFFQEALAQWAELCCGADFSAFSAEASPRAHSLAMLVLHQDEVVEKLLSRLTHEAKHSLEALLACLAALARDLRSDFIPHLSAVTNRLARLCRTGVEREPELLEHVFACLAKILKWMQRQLATDLPRALDLTRQLRRHRSAHVRLFAAQATAFLFRAAPDAACRRGVDALLDEATSSSAEVLVDVDVDVEEGAEEGAEEGDDMDGDVATKTTKTMKTTTTTTRRPPRHRARLPPARRLPARGRERTSRA
;
A
#
# COMPACT_ATOMS: atom_id res chain seq x y z
N SER A 1 -18.77 69.23 0.54
CA SER A 1 -17.37 68.87 0.26
C SER A 1 -16.93 67.67 1.13
N SER A 2 -17.66 66.55 1.04
CA SER A 2 -17.38 65.33 1.86
C SER A 2 -17.47 64.05 1.03
N SER A 3 -16.94 64.07 -0.19
CA SER A 3 -17.01 62.92 -1.13
C SER A 3 -15.63 62.44 -1.60
N SER A 4 -14.53 63.07 -1.19
CA SER A 4 -13.19 62.75 -1.70
C SER A 4 -12.36 61.86 -0.76
N ASP A 5 -12.63 61.89 0.55
CA ASP A 5 -11.79 61.18 1.53
C ASP A 5 -12.04 59.66 1.57
N ASP A 6 -13.24 59.20 1.19
CA ASP A 6 -13.59 57.77 1.18
C ASP A 6 -13.01 57.00 -0.02
N ASP A 7 -12.79 57.69 -1.16
CA ASP A 7 -12.21 57.09 -2.36
C ASP A 7 -10.70 56.92 -2.24
N ASP A 8 -10.01 57.88 -1.60
CA ASP A 8 -8.58 57.79 -1.29
C ASP A 8 -8.28 56.69 -0.25
N ALA A 9 -9.18 56.46 0.71
CA ALA A 9 -9.05 55.37 1.68
C ALA A 9 -9.18 53.98 1.03
N ARG A 10 -9.99 53.84 -0.03
CA ARG A 10 -10.10 52.59 -0.82
C ARG A 10 -8.91 52.37 -1.75
N ALA A 11 -8.29 53.44 -2.25
CA ALA A 11 -7.08 53.36 -3.08
C ALA A 11 -5.82 53.02 -2.25
N ALA A 12 -5.74 53.48 -0.99
CA ALA A 12 -4.64 53.19 -0.08
C ALA A 12 -4.60 51.71 0.40
N LEU A 13 -5.76 51.05 0.43
CA LEU A 13 -5.89 49.62 0.72
C LEU A 13 -5.85 48.84 -0.58
N GLY A 14 -4.64 48.62 -1.12
CA GLY A 14 -4.41 47.83 -2.33
C GLY A 14 -5.27 46.56 -2.40
N ARG A 15 -5.64 46.14 -3.62
CA ARG A 15 -6.57 45.03 -3.88
C ARG A 15 -6.37 43.88 -2.90
N LYS A 16 -7.36 43.63 -2.03
CA LYS A 16 -7.33 42.50 -1.08
C LYS A 16 -6.94 41.23 -1.85
N PRO A 17 -5.95 40.45 -1.36
CA PRO A 17 -5.58 39.21 -2.02
C PRO A 17 -6.83 38.33 -2.15
N PRO A 18 -6.98 37.61 -3.27
CA PRO A 18 -8.16 36.78 -3.49
C PRO A 18 -8.32 35.83 -2.30
N LYS A 19 -9.51 35.83 -1.69
CA LYS A 19 -9.85 34.99 -0.54
C LYS A 19 -9.65 33.53 -0.93
N GLN A 20 -8.50 32.96 -0.61
CA GLN A 20 -8.23 31.54 -0.82
C GLN A 20 -9.17 30.76 0.10
N ARG A 21 -9.92 29.82 -0.48
CA ARG A 21 -10.78 28.92 0.28
C ARG A 21 -9.87 27.93 1.00
N ALA A 22 -10.00 27.83 2.33
CA ALA A 22 -9.21 26.90 3.14
C ALA A 22 -9.44 25.42 2.72
N PHE A 23 -10.64 25.10 2.26
CA PHE A 23 -11.00 23.78 1.77
C PHE A 23 -11.39 23.87 0.28
N ALA A 24 -10.68 23.10 -0.55
CA ALA A 24 -10.96 22.96 -1.96
C ALA A 24 -11.02 21.48 -2.33
N PHE A 25 -12.01 21.10 -3.13
CA PHE A 25 -12.10 19.74 -3.64
C PHE A 25 -10.88 19.42 -4.51
N LYS A 26 -10.23 18.31 -4.21
CA LYS A 26 -9.15 17.76 -5.03
C LYS A 26 -9.65 16.47 -5.67
N ASN A 27 -9.52 16.39 -6.99
CA ASN A 27 -9.79 15.14 -7.69
C ASN A 27 -8.73 14.09 -7.34
N PHE A 28 -9.01 12.82 -7.67
CA PHE A 28 -8.12 11.71 -7.38
C PHE A 28 -6.70 11.92 -7.92
N ALA A 29 -6.57 12.35 -9.18
CA ALA A 29 -5.27 12.59 -9.82
C ALA A 29 -4.42 13.62 -9.05
N ARG A 30 -5.05 14.70 -8.55
CA ARG A 30 -4.36 15.72 -7.75
C ARG A 30 -3.97 15.18 -6.37
N ARG A 31 -4.82 14.41 -5.70
CA ARG A 31 -4.48 13.79 -4.41
C ARG A 31 -3.31 12.84 -4.56
N VAL A 32 -3.34 11.96 -5.56
CA VAL A 32 -2.24 11.03 -5.87
C VAL A 32 -0.94 11.78 -6.21
N ALA A 33 -1.01 12.90 -6.92
CA ALA A 33 0.17 13.70 -7.24
C ALA A 33 0.78 14.41 -6.01
N GLU A 34 0.00 14.61 -4.94
CA GLU A 34 0.44 15.24 -3.69
C GLU A 34 1.04 14.22 -2.70
N VAL A 35 0.80 12.92 -2.90
CA VAL A 35 1.37 11.85 -2.05
C VAL A 35 2.90 11.84 -2.21
N ASP A 36 3.61 12.00 -1.09
CA ASP A 36 5.08 11.92 -1.02
C ASP A 36 5.52 10.64 -0.30
N VAL A 37 6.12 9.72 -1.06
CA VAL A 37 6.63 8.43 -0.56
C VAL A 37 8.11 8.54 -0.14
N ASP A 38 8.76 9.69 -0.35
CA ASP A 38 10.19 9.84 -0.03
C ASP A 38 10.44 9.83 1.48
N VAL A 39 10.96 8.70 1.97
CA VAL A 39 11.30 8.47 3.38
C VAL A 39 12.34 9.45 3.91
N HIS A 40 13.18 10.03 3.05
CA HIS A 40 14.15 11.03 3.50
C HIS A 40 13.48 12.36 3.83
N ARG A 41 12.36 12.68 3.18
CA ARG A 41 11.54 13.87 3.47
C ARG A 41 10.55 13.59 4.60
N ALA A 42 9.93 12.42 4.60
CA ALA A 42 8.86 12.07 5.52
C ALA A 42 9.33 11.59 6.91
N ALA A 43 10.54 11.04 7.05
CA ALA A 43 10.94 10.39 8.31
C ALA A 43 11.34 11.34 9.46
N GLY A 44 11.45 12.65 9.22
CA GLY A 44 11.87 13.62 10.24
C GLY A 44 13.23 13.27 10.88
N GLU A 45 13.47 13.81 12.08
CA GLU A 45 14.66 13.47 12.86
C GLU A 45 14.62 12.01 13.34
N LEU A 46 15.64 11.26 12.97
CA LEU A 46 15.71 9.83 13.26
C LEU A 46 16.18 9.61 14.70
N ARG A 47 15.26 9.24 15.60
CA ARG A 47 15.61 8.97 17.00
C ARG A 47 16.48 7.71 17.16
N ALA A 48 17.52 7.79 17.98
CA ALA A 48 18.36 6.63 18.26
C ALA A 48 17.69 5.62 19.24
N ALA A 49 16.79 6.10 20.11
CA ALA A 49 16.14 5.31 21.13
C ALA A 49 14.61 5.51 21.17
N PRO A 50 13.84 4.53 21.66
CA PRO A 50 12.42 4.68 21.96
C PRO A 50 12.15 5.79 22.99
N LEU A 51 10.89 6.22 23.08
CA LEU A 51 10.46 7.17 24.11
C LEU A 51 10.62 6.57 25.53
N HIS A 52 10.77 7.45 26.51
CA HIS A 52 10.89 7.04 27.91
C HIS A 52 9.68 6.20 28.34
N GLY A 53 9.92 5.04 28.94
CA GLY A 53 8.87 4.07 29.33
C GLY A 53 8.55 3.02 28.25
N SER A 54 9.08 3.13 27.04
CA SER A 54 9.01 2.09 26.01
C SER A 54 10.34 1.34 25.90
N SER A 55 10.26 0.02 25.80
CA SER A 55 11.43 -0.85 25.64
C SER A 55 11.91 -0.94 24.19
N CYS A 56 11.01 -0.75 23.22
CA CYS A 56 11.28 -0.83 21.78
C CYS A 56 10.36 0.13 20.99
N PHE A 57 10.69 0.39 19.72
CA PHE A 57 9.91 1.29 18.87
C PHE A 57 8.52 0.72 18.52
N PHE A 58 8.40 -0.61 18.44
CA PHE A 58 7.14 -1.30 18.18
C PHE A 58 6.16 -1.14 19.35
N GLN A 59 6.63 -1.26 20.59
CA GLN A 59 5.81 -1.02 21.79
C GLN A 59 5.34 0.44 21.83
N GLU A 60 6.22 1.39 21.50
CA GLU A 60 5.88 2.80 21.41
C GLU A 60 4.77 3.03 20.36
N ALA A 61 4.91 2.43 19.17
CA ALA A 61 3.90 2.52 18.12
C ALA A 61 2.56 1.89 18.54
N LEU A 62 2.57 0.73 19.21
CA LEU A 62 1.35 0.11 19.72
C LEU A 62 0.62 1.02 20.72
N ALA A 63 1.34 1.61 21.66
CA ALA A 63 0.76 2.52 22.64
C ALA A 63 0.18 3.77 21.98
N GLN A 64 0.95 4.40 21.09
CA GLN A 64 0.50 5.58 20.35
C GLN A 64 -0.76 5.30 19.53
N TRP A 65 -0.78 4.19 18.78
CA TRP A 65 -1.92 3.86 17.93
C TRP A 65 -3.11 3.32 18.72
N ALA A 66 -2.92 2.79 19.93
CA ALA A 66 -4.02 2.49 20.84
C ALA A 66 -4.78 3.74 21.29
N GLU A 67 -4.12 4.90 21.33
CA GLU A 67 -4.77 6.19 21.63
C GLU A 67 -5.42 6.82 20.39
N LEU A 68 -4.85 6.61 19.19
CA LEU A 68 -5.28 7.27 17.95
C LEU A 68 -6.28 6.46 17.12
N CYS A 69 -6.20 5.13 17.13
CA CYS A 69 -6.98 4.26 16.26
C CYS A 69 -8.10 3.56 17.05
N CYS A 70 -9.34 3.76 16.60
CA CYS A 70 -10.53 3.08 17.13
C CYS A 70 -11.01 1.91 16.25
N GLY A 71 -10.18 1.44 15.31
CA GLY A 71 -10.57 0.38 14.38
C GLY A 71 -10.47 -1.01 15.02
N ALA A 72 -11.50 -1.84 14.81
CA ALA A 72 -11.64 -3.14 15.48
C ALA A 72 -10.47 -4.10 15.18
N ASP A 73 -9.99 -4.15 13.95
CA ASP A 73 -8.85 -5.01 13.56
C ASP A 73 -7.57 -4.63 14.29
N PHE A 74 -7.32 -3.33 14.44
CA PHE A 74 -6.17 -2.83 15.20
C PHE A 74 -6.35 -3.10 16.70
N SER A 75 -7.53 -2.88 17.28
CA SER A 75 -7.76 -3.18 18.70
C SER A 75 -7.55 -4.66 19.01
N ALA A 76 -8.04 -5.56 18.15
CA ALA A 76 -7.82 -7.00 18.27
C ALA A 76 -6.33 -7.36 18.14
N PHE A 77 -5.64 -6.81 17.14
CA PHE A 77 -4.20 -6.99 16.97
C PHE A 77 -3.41 -6.49 18.19
N SER A 78 -3.72 -5.30 18.68
CA SER A 78 -3.03 -4.67 19.81
C SER A 78 -3.16 -5.49 21.08
N ALA A 79 -4.36 -6.02 21.37
CA ALA A 79 -4.59 -6.92 22.49
C ALA A 79 -3.75 -8.22 22.39
N GLU A 80 -3.60 -8.78 21.20
CA GLU A 80 -2.80 -9.99 20.98
C GLU A 80 -1.28 -9.74 20.98
N ALA A 81 -0.85 -8.59 20.46
CA ALA A 81 0.56 -8.25 20.29
C ALA A 81 1.19 -7.67 21.57
N SER A 82 0.41 -6.95 22.40
CA SER A 82 0.91 -6.28 23.61
C SER A 82 1.68 -7.21 24.57
N PRO A 83 1.20 -8.43 24.89
CA PRO A 83 1.94 -9.35 25.77
C PRO A 83 3.29 -9.80 25.19
N ARG A 84 3.42 -9.81 23.86
CA ARG A 84 4.61 -10.25 23.14
C ARG A 84 5.62 -9.11 22.90
N ALA A 85 5.19 -7.87 23.11
CA ALA A 85 5.97 -6.66 22.84
C ALA A 85 6.38 -5.90 24.11
N HIS A 86 6.34 -6.52 25.29
CA HIS A 86 6.72 -5.86 26.54
C HIS A 86 8.21 -5.53 26.63
N SER A 87 9.06 -6.32 25.96
CA SER A 87 10.49 -6.08 25.83
C SER A 87 10.97 -6.43 24.43
N LEU A 88 12.10 -5.86 24.01
CA LEU A 88 12.72 -6.21 22.72
C LEU A 88 13.07 -7.71 22.63
N ALA A 89 13.51 -8.32 23.74
CA ALA A 89 13.83 -9.76 23.77
C ALA A 89 12.59 -10.64 23.54
N MET A 90 11.46 -10.27 24.14
CA MET A 90 10.18 -10.95 23.89
C MET A 90 9.72 -10.77 22.44
N LEU A 91 9.92 -9.58 21.88
CA LEU A 91 9.55 -9.30 20.50
C LEU A 91 10.36 -10.16 19.51
N VAL A 92 11.67 -10.31 19.75
CA VAL A 92 12.53 -11.18 18.93
C VAL A 92 12.11 -12.65 19.06
N LEU A 93 11.78 -13.12 20.27
CA LEU A 93 11.32 -14.50 20.49
C LEU A 93 10.02 -14.83 19.77
N HIS A 94 9.08 -13.88 19.72
CA HIS A 94 7.74 -14.07 19.15
C HIS A 94 7.55 -13.37 17.80
N GLN A 95 8.64 -13.03 17.10
CA GLN A 95 8.58 -12.22 15.87
C GLN A 95 7.69 -12.85 14.80
N ASP A 96 7.78 -14.17 14.61
CA ASP A 96 7.03 -14.90 13.57
C ASP A 96 5.52 -14.74 13.81
N GLU A 97 5.08 -14.96 15.04
CA GLU A 97 3.68 -14.88 15.43
C GLU A 97 3.14 -13.44 15.33
N VAL A 98 3.94 -12.44 15.74
CA VAL A 98 3.54 -11.03 15.65
C VAL A 98 3.42 -10.60 14.18
N VAL A 99 4.36 -11.00 13.34
CA VAL A 99 4.32 -10.71 11.90
C VAL A 99 3.11 -11.37 11.26
N GLU A 100 2.87 -12.66 11.51
CA GLU A 100 1.75 -13.40 10.95
C GLU A 100 0.40 -12.75 11.32
N LYS A 101 0.20 -12.45 12.60
CA LYS A 101 -1.02 -11.80 13.13
C LYS A 101 -1.23 -10.38 12.61
N LEU A 102 -0.16 -9.66 12.31
CA LEU A 102 -0.24 -8.36 11.69
C LEU A 102 -0.64 -8.51 10.21
N LEU A 103 0.04 -9.39 9.47
CA LEU A 103 -0.19 -9.60 8.04
C LEU A 103 -1.59 -10.14 7.76
N SER A 104 -2.14 -11.02 8.59
CA SER A 104 -3.49 -11.56 8.42
C SER A 104 -4.56 -10.47 8.39
N ARG A 105 -4.35 -9.39 9.16
CA ARG A 105 -5.25 -8.24 9.31
C ARG A 105 -5.03 -7.11 8.30
N LEU A 106 -3.99 -7.21 7.45
CA LEU A 106 -3.79 -6.25 6.35
C LEU A 106 -4.75 -6.55 5.20
N THR A 107 -6.03 -6.25 5.39
CA THR A 107 -7.11 -6.44 4.42
C THR A 107 -7.70 -5.09 3.99
N HIS A 108 -8.48 -5.06 2.91
CA HIS A 108 -9.13 -3.81 2.47
C HIS A 108 -10.29 -3.44 3.39
N GLU A 109 -10.95 -4.45 3.95
CA GLU A 109 -12.04 -4.34 4.92
C GLU A 109 -11.57 -3.61 6.19
N ALA A 110 -10.32 -3.83 6.61
CA ALA A 110 -9.67 -3.18 7.74
C ALA A 110 -9.17 -1.75 7.46
N LYS A 111 -9.73 -1.03 6.47
CA LYS A 111 -9.25 0.29 6.03
C LYS A 111 -9.08 1.32 7.15
N HIS A 112 -9.90 1.27 8.20
CA HIS A 112 -9.84 2.18 9.35
C HIS A 112 -8.71 1.83 10.34
N SER A 113 -8.15 0.63 10.23
CA SER A 113 -7.03 0.13 11.01
C SER A 113 -5.71 0.07 10.22
N LEU A 114 -5.77 0.16 8.88
CA LEU A 114 -4.60 -0.01 8.02
C LEU A 114 -3.46 0.94 8.34
N GLU A 115 -3.74 2.23 8.58
CA GLU A 115 -2.69 3.20 8.91
C GLU A 115 -1.90 2.76 10.15
N ALA A 116 -2.61 2.39 11.23
CA ALA A 116 -2.03 1.92 12.47
C ALA A 116 -1.25 0.62 12.29
N LEU A 117 -1.85 -0.38 11.61
CA LEU A 117 -1.20 -1.66 11.34
C LEU A 117 0.08 -1.51 10.52
N LEU A 118 0.06 -0.66 9.49
CA LEU A 118 1.22 -0.36 8.64
C LEU A 118 2.30 0.41 9.39
N ALA A 119 1.92 1.33 10.27
CA ALA A 119 2.86 2.05 11.14
C ALA A 119 3.54 1.09 12.15
N CYS A 120 2.77 0.20 12.78
CA CYS A 120 3.30 -0.86 13.63
C CYS A 120 4.24 -1.79 12.86
N LEU A 121 3.91 -2.18 11.62
CA LEU A 121 4.78 -3.01 10.78
C LEU A 121 6.12 -2.31 10.47
N ALA A 122 6.09 -1.02 10.16
CA ALA A 122 7.31 -0.25 9.93
C ALA A 122 8.17 -0.09 11.20
N ALA A 123 7.54 0.00 12.38
CA ALA A 123 8.23 0.02 13.67
C ALA A 123 8.83 -1.35 14.01
N LEU A 124 8.11 -2.44 13.73
CA LEU A 124 8.59 -3.81 13.91
C LEU A 124 9.86 -4.06 13.08
N ALA A 125 9.85 -3.68 11.81
CA ALA A 125 11.02 -3.79 10.93
C ALA A 125 12.22 -2.96 11.43
N ARG A 126 11.96 -1.83 12.10
CA ARG A 126 13.01 -0.99 12.69
C ARG A 126 13.69 -1.66 13.87
N ASP A 127 12.93 -2.32 14.73
CA ASP A 127 13.46 -3.03 15.90
C ASP A 127 14.22 -4.30 15.49
N LEU A 128 13.64 -5.13 14.63
CA LEU A 128 14.20 -6.44 14.25
C LEU A 128 15.38 -6.34 13.26
N ARG A 129 15.39 -5.31 12.40
CA ARG A 129 16.45 -5.07 11.38
C ARG A 129 16.79 -6.31 10.55
N SER A 130 17.94 -6.94 10.80
CA SER A 130 18.42 -8.11 10.08
C SER A 130 17.49 -9.31 10.21
N ASP A 131 16.87 -9.44 11.39
CA ASP A 131 16.02 -10.57 11.74
C ASP A 131 14.67 -10.47 11.02
N PHE A 132 14.36 -9.29 10.46
CA PHE A 132 13.17 -9.07 9.64
C PHE A 132 13.32 -9.53 8.18
N ILE A 133 14.54 -9.81 7.69
CA ILE A 133 14.78 -10.20 6.28
C ILE A 133 13.94 -11.41 5.84
N PRO A 134 13.84 -12.51 6.62
CA PRO A 134 13.04 -13.67 6.24
C PRO A 134 11.57 -13.33 5.98
N HIS A 135 11.03 -12.32 6.67
CA HIS A 135 9.64 -11.90 6.55
C HIS A 135 9.36 -10.99 5.35
N LEU A 136 10.39 -10.44 4.70
CA LEU A 136 10.19 -9.43 3.66
C LEU A 136 9.37 -9.91 2.47
N SER A 137 9.57 -11.16 2.06
CA SER A 137 8.82 -11.76 0.96
C SER A 137 7.32 -11.80 1.29
N ALA A 138 6.96 -12.31 2.47
CA ALA A 138 5.58 -12.36 2.95
C ALA A 138 4.96 -10.96 3.07
N VAL A 139 5.70 -10.00 3.63
CA VAL A 139 5.26 -8.61 3.79
C VAL A 139 5.01 -7.96 2.44
N THR A 140 5.97 -8.00 1.52
CA THR A 140 5.85 -7.35 0.21
C THR A 140 4.76 -7.99 -0.65
N ASN A 141 4.60 -9.31 -0.59
CA ASN A 141 3.49 -10.02 -1.23
C ASN A 141 2.14 -9.60 -0.65
N ARG A 142 2.04 -9.45 0.68
CA ARG A 142 0.80 -9.01 1.32
C ARG A 142 0.46 -7.56 0.94
N LEU A 143 1.44 -6.65 0.91
CA LEU A 143 1.24 -5.28 0.44
C LEU A 143 0.82 -5.26 -1.05
N ALA A 144 1.41 -6.12 -1.89
CA ALA A 144 1.01 -6.25 -3.29
C ALA A 144 -0.42 -6.76 -3.44
N ARG A 145 -0.84 -7.75 -2.63
CA ARG A 145 -2.23 -8.23 -2.57
C ARG A 145 -3.18 -7.11 -2.13
N LEU A 146 -2.81 -6.36 -1.09
CA LEU A 146 -3.58 -5.23 -0.57
C LEU A 146 -3.77 -4.12 -1.62
N CYS A 147 -2.74 -3.82 -2.43
CA CYS A 147 -2.89 -2.88 -3.54
C CYS A 147 -3.90 -3.39 -4.59
N ARG A 148 -3.95 -4.69 -4.87
CA ARG A 148 -4.87 -5.32 -5.84
C ARG A 148 -6.32 -5.32 -5.36
N THR A 149 -6.58 -5.39 -4.06
CA THR A 149 -7.93 -5.53 -3.48
C THR A 149 -8.74 -4.22 -3.46
N GLY A 150 -8.13 -3.07 -3.72
CA GLY A 150 -8.88 -1.81 -3.87
C GLY A 150 -8.18 -0.57 -3.30
N VAL A 151 -7.15 -0.76 -2.47
CA VAL A 151 -6.36 0.34 -1.87
C VAL A 151 -5.76 1.27 -2.93
N GLU A 152 -5.49 0.77 -4.13
CA GLU A 152 -5.06 1.58 -5.28
C GLU A 152 -6.02 2.73 -5.65
N ARG A 153 -7.28 2.73 -5.19
CA ARG A 153 -8.29 3.76 -5.44
C ARG A 153 -8.41 4.80 -4.31
N GLU A 154 -7.72 4.57 -3.20
CA GLU A 154 -7.77 5.40 -2.00
C GLU A 154 -6.39 6.02 -1.76
N PRO A 155 -6.17 7.30 -2.12
CA PRO A 155 -4.84 7.89 -2.13
C PRO A 155 -4.20 7.95 -0.74
N GLU A 156 -5.00 8.13 0.32
CA GLU A 156 -4.52 8.13 1.72
C GLU A 156 -3.97 6.76 2.13
N LEU A 157 -4.75 5.71 1.90
CA LEU A 157 -4.32 4.34 2.21
C LEU A 157 -3.08 3.96 1.41
N LEU A 158 -3.02 4.41 0.16
CA LEU A 158 -1.88 4.16 -0.71
C LEU A 158 -0.61 4.85 -0.21
N GLU A 159 -0.72 6.08 0.28
CA GLU A 159 0.37 6.79 0.96
C GLU A 159 0.87 5.98 2.16
N HIS A 160 -0.02 5.50 3.04
CA HIS A 160 0.37 4.71 4.19
C HIS A 160 1.09 3.40 3.80
N VAL A 161 0.61 2.70 2.78
CA VAL A 161 1.22 1.46 2.27
C VAL A 161 2.64 1.71 1.77
N PHE A 162 2.82 2.73 0.94
CA PHE A 162 4.12 3.00 0.35
C PHE A 162 5.09 3.69 1.32
N ALA A 163 4.59 4.52 2.24
CA ALA A 163 5.38 5.06 3.33
C ALA A 163 5.88 3.92 4.26
N CYS A 164 5.04 2.93 4.55
CA CYS A 164 5.42 1.74 5.29
C CYS A 164 6.50 0.95 4.55
N LEU A 165 6.25 0.58 3.29
CA LEU A 165 7.22 -0.16 2.46
C LEU A 165 8.56 0.57 2.39
N ALA A 166 8.55 1.86 2.13
CA ALA A 166 9.77 2.63 1.97
C ALA A 166 10.53 2.74 3.31
N LYS A 167 9.85 2.91 4.45
CA LYS A 167 10.48 2.85 5.79
C LYS A 167 11.13 1.49 6.04
N ILE A 168 10.42 0.39 5.77
CA ILE A 168 10.92 -0.98 5.87
C ILE A 168 12.22 -1.10 5.06
N LEU A 169 12.17 -0.82 3.75
CA LEU A 169 13.33 -0.89 2.87
C LEU A 169 14.50 0.00 3.32
N LYS A 170 14.22 1.17 3.92
CA LYS A 170 15.25 2.07 4.47
C LYS A 170 15.99 1.45 5.64
N TRP A 171 15.30 0.73 6.52
CA TRP A 171 15.91 0.08 7.68
C TRP A 171 16.87 -1.05 7.29
N MET A 172 16.56 -1.79 6.23
CA MET A 172 17.42 -2.88 5.74
C MET A 172 18.25 -2.48 4.52
N GLN A 173 18.35 -1.18 4.21
CA GLN A 173 19.03 -0.69 3.01
C GLN A 173 20.45 -1.25 2.88
N ARG A 174 21.18 -1.38 3.99
CA ARG A 174 22.57 -1.87 3.99
C ARG A 174 22.67 -3.31 3.49
N GLN A 175 21.70 -4.15 3.86
CA GLN A 175 21.67 -5.56 3.48
C GLN A 175 21.15 -5.70 2.05
N LEU A 176 20.08 -4.98 1.71
CA LEU A 176 19.47 -5.00 0.38
C LEU A 176 20.36 -4.40 -0.72
N ALA A 177 21.15 -3.38 -0.38
CA ALA A 177 22.06 -2.71 -1.30
C ALA A 177 23.24 -3.61 -1.75
N THR A 178 23.54 -4.67 -1.00
CA THR A 178 24.60 -5.63 -1.35
C THR A 178 24.17 -6.54 -2.51
N ASP A 179 22.89 -6.92 -2.54
CA ASP A 179 22.28 -7.77 -3.57
C ASP A 179 21.00 -7.13 -4.12
N LEU A 180 21.21 -6.16 -5.00
CA LEU A 180 20.13 -5.37 -5.57
C LEU A 180 19.15 -6.20 -6.43
N PRO A 181 19.58 -7.15 -7.28
CA PRO A 181 18.66 -8.03 -8.01
C PRO A 181 17.66 -8.74 -7.09
N ARG A 182 18.13 -9.30 -5.96
CA ARG A 182 17.25 -9.96 -4.98
C ARG A 182 16.31 -8.97 -4.29
N ALA A 183 16.79 -7.78 -3.93
CA ALA A 183 15.94 -6.73 -3.36
C ALA A 183 14.84 -6.26 -4.33
N LEU A 184 15.16 -6.22 -5.63
CA LEU A 184 14.20 -5.87 -6.67
C LEU A 184 13.18 -6.98 -6.88
N ASP A 185 13.55 -8.26 -6.79
CA ASP A 185 12.58 -9.35 -6.93
C ASP A 185 11.46 -9.27 -5.87
N LEU A 186 11.81 -8.92 -4.62
CA LEU A 186 10.83 -8.71 -3.53
C LEU A 186 9.74 -7.68 -3.87
N THR A 187 10.08 -6.64 -4.62
CA THR A 187 9.16 -5.54 -4.96
C THR A 187 8.61 -5.66 -6.39
N ARG A 188 8.87 -6.77 -7.08
CA ARG A 188 8.47 -7.01 -8.47
C ARG A 188 6.97 -6.88 -8.67
N GLN A 189 6.16 -7.52 -7.82
CA GLN A 189 4.69 -7.47 -7.96
C GLN A 189 4.13 -6.04 -7.91
N LEU A 190 4.72 -5.18 -7.07
CA LEU A 190 4.34 -3.77 -6.96
C LEU A 190 4.83 -2.94 -8.15
N ARG A 191 6.06 -3.16 -8.62
CA ARG A 191 6.61 -2.46 -9.81
C ARG A 191 5.93 -2.84 -11.12
N ARG A 192 5.40 -4.06 -11.21
CA ARG A 192 4.64 -4.55 -12.38
C ARG A 192 3.14 -4.37 -12.27
N HIS A 193 2.68 -3.65 -11.25
CA HIS A 193 1.25 -3.51 -10.99
C HIS A 193 0.50 -2.84 -12.15
N ARG A 194 -0.78 -3.18 -12.35
CA ARG A 194 -1.63 -2.63 -13.42
C ARG A 194 -1.74 -1.10 -13.37
N SER A 195 -1.77 -0.55 -12.17
CA SER A 195 -1.98 0.88 -11.93
C SER A 195 -0.65 1.65 -12.03
N ALA A 196 -0.64 2.72 -12.85
CA ALA A 196 0.54 3.53 -13.09
C ALA A 196 1.08 4.23 -11.84
N HIS A 197 0.20 4.74 -10.98
CA HIS A 197 0.61 5.42 -9.74
C HIS A 197 1.21 4.44 -8.73
N VAL A 198 0.70 3.21 -8.64
CA VAL A 198 1.29 2.15 -7.81
C VAL A 198 2.71 1.83 -8.27
N ARG A 199 2.92 1.70 -9.59
CA ARG A 199 4.26 1.48 -10.16
C ARG A 199 5.20 2.65 -9.85
N LEU A 200 4.72 3.88 -9.93
CA LEU A 200 5.49 5.08 -9.62
C LEU A 200 5.92 5.10 -8.15
N PHE A 201 5.00 4.86 -7.23
CA PHE A 201 5.32 4.80 -5.80
C PHE A 201 6.25 3.64 -5.45
N ALA A 202 6.09 2.48 -6.09
CA ALA A 202 7.01 1.35 -5.93
C ALA A 202 8.43 1.69 -6.42
N ALA A 203 8.54 2.42 -7.54
CA ALA A 203 9.81 2.92 -8.03
C ALA A 203 10.43 3.94 -7.06
N GLN A 204 9.64 4.88 -6.52
CA GLN A 204 10.12 5.85 -5.52
C GLN A 204 10.60 5.16 -4.23
N ALA A 205 9.83 4.19 -3.72
CA ALA A 205 10.17 3.42 -2.54
C ALA A 205 11.44 2.58 -2.69
N THR A 206 11.84 2.24 -3.92
CA THR A 206 13.05 1.44 -4.20
C THR A 206 14.22 2.27 -4.72
N ALA A 207 13.99 3.51 -5.18
CA ALA A 207 14.99 4.34 -5.83
C ALA A 207 16.22 4.63 -4.95
N PHE A 208 16.04 4.77 -3.63
CA PHE A 208 17.18 5.03 -2.74
C PHE A 208 18.09 3.80 -2.57
N LEU A 209 17.61 2.57 -2.84
CA LEU A 209 18.46 1.38 -2.81
C LEU A 209 19.56 1.46 -3.87
N PHE A 210 19.25 2.02 -5.04
CA PHE A 210 20.26 2.30 -6.08
C PHE A 210 21.28 3.35 -5.65
N ARG A 211 20.90 4.30 -4.80
CA ARG A 211 21.83 5.30 -4.26
C ARG A 211 22.75 4.71 -3.18
N ALA A 212 22.26 3.70 -2.45
CA ALA A 212 23.00 3.03 -1.40
C ALA A 212 23.88 1.88 -1.91
N ALA A 213 23.57 1.32 -3.08
CA ALA A 213 24.26 0.17 -3.66
C ALA A 213 25.61 0.54 -4.28
N PRO A 214 26.64 -0.32 -4.15
CA PRO A 214 27.89 -0.17 -4.90
C PRO A 214 27.67 -0.27 -6.40
N ASP A 215 28.52 0.36 -7.20
CA ASP A 215 28.41 0.41 -8.67
C ASP A 215 28.21 -0.96 -9.33
N ALA A 216 28.91 -1.99 -8.83
CA ALA A 216 28.78 -3.35 -9.35
C ALA A 216 27.38 -3.95 -9.07
N ALA A 217 26.81 -3.72 -7.89
CA ALA A 217 25.47 -4.16 -7.54
C ALA A 217 24.40 -3.35 -8.29
N CYS A 218 24.63 -2.04 -8.47
CA CYS A 218 23.79 -1.17 -9.29
C CYS A 218 23.69 -1.67 -10.73
N ARG A 219 24.81 -1.98 -11.38
CA ARG A 219 24.82 -2.53 -12.75
C ARG A 219 23.99 -3.82 -12.83
N ARG A 220 24.25 -4.79 -11.95
CA ARG A 220 23.46 -6.03 -11.90
C ARG A 220 21.97 -5.78 -11.68
N GLY A 221 21.61 -4.83 -10.82
CA GLY A 221 20.21 -4.48 -10.60
C GLY A 221 19.56 -3.84 -11.82
N VAL A 222 20.26 -2.98 -12.55
CA VAL A 222 19.78 -2.40 -13.82
C VAL A 222 19.61 -3.49 -14.87
N ASP A 223 20.61 -4.36 -15.04
CA ASP A 223 20.54 -5.49 -15.98
C ASP A 223 19.34 -6.38 -15.66
N ALA A 224 19.14 -6.73 -14.39
CA ALA A 224 17.97 -7.50 -13.95
C ALA A 224 16.64 -6.80 -14.28
N LEU A 225 16.53 -5.47 -14.16
CA LEU A 225 15.33 -4.74 -14.56
C LEU A 225 15.10 -4.73 -16.07
N LEU A 226 16.17 -4.63 -16.87
CA LEU A 226 16.08 -4.68 -18.33
C LEU A 226 15.67 -6.09 -18.79
N ASP A 227 16.23 -7.13 -18.17
CA ASP A 227 15.84 -8.52 -18.40
C ASP A 227 14.38 -8.74 -18.02
N GLU A 228 13.93 -8.20 -16.88
CA GLU A 228 12.55 -8.27 -16.42
C GLU A 228 11.58 -7.55 -17.38
N ALA A 229 12.00 -6.43 -17.96
CA ALA A 229 11.22 -5.65 -18.91
C ALA A 229 11.11 -6.33 -20.28
N THR A 230 12.20 -6.94 -20.75
CA THR A 230 12.26 -7.63 -22.05
C THR A 230 11.57 -8.99 -22.01
N SER A 231 11.74 -9.75 -20.92
CA SER A 231 11.13 -11.07 -20.74
C SER A 231 9.60 -11.02 -20.62
N SER A 232 9.05 -9.89 -20.20
CA SER A 232 7.64 -9.82 -19.79
C SER A 232 6.70 -9.15 -20.80
N SER A 233 7.04 -9.17 -22.08
CA SER A 233 6.03 -8.96 -23.13
C SER A 233 4.95 -10.07 -23.15
N ALA A 234 5.08 -11.13 -22.33
CA ALA A 234 4.28 -12.34 -22.45
C ALA A 234 3.11 -12.54 -21.44
N GLU A 235 3.22 -12.31 -20.13
CA GLU A 235 2.14 -12.77 -19.22
C GLU A 235 1.85 -11.85 -18.02
N VAL A 236 0.61 -11.37 -17.93
CA VAL A 236 -0.02 -10.89 -16.69
C VAL A 236 -0.89 -12.03 -16.19
N LEU A 237 -0.30 -12.94 -15.41
CA LEU A 237 -1.07 -13.94 -14.67
C LEU A 237 -1.74 -13.23 -13.48
N VAL A 238 -3.06 -13.28 -13.49
CA VAL A 238 -3.91 -12.82 -12.39
C VAL A 238 -4.09 -14.02 -11.48
N ASP A 239 -3.27 -14.13 -10.44
CA ASP A 239 -3.58 -15.05 -9.34
C ASP A 239 -4.79 -14.46 -8.59
N VAL A 240 -5.96 -15.02 -8.90
CA VAL A 240 -7.18 -14.91 -8.10
C VAL A 240 -7.07 -15.99 -7.03
N ASP A 241 -6.46 -15.65 -5.90
CA ASP A 241 -6.57 -16.48 -4.69
C ASP A 241 -8.02 -16.38 -4.20
N VAL A 242 -8.78 -17.45 -4.43
CA VAL A 242 -10.07 -17.71 -3.82
C VAL A 242 -9.79 -18.21 -2.41
N ASP A 243 -9.99 -17.36 -1.41
CA ASP A 243 -10.04 -17.80 -0.01
C ASP A 243 -11.29 -18.67 0.16
N VAL A 244 -11.12 -19.99 0.14
CA VAL A 244 -12.14 -20.95 0.55
C VAL A 244 -12.10 -21.01 2.07
N GLU A 245 -13.01 -20.31 2.74
CA GLU A 245 -13.34 -20.64 4.12
C GLU A 245 -14.12 -21.97 4.11
N GLU A 246 -13.43 -23.05 4.44
CA GLU A 246 -14.04 -24.34 4.77
C GLU A 246 -14.61 -24.24 6.19
N GLY A 247 -15.90 -23.93 6.28
CA GLY A 247 -16.67 -24.04 7.52
C GLY A 247 -16.87 -25.51 7.87
N ALA A 248 -16.24 -25.96 8.95
CA ALA A 248 -16.48 -27.26 9.56
C ALA A 248 -17.54 -27.14 10.67
N GLU A 249 -18.80 -27.46 10.33
CA GLU A 249 -19.79 -28.08 11.22
C GLU A 249 -20.00 -29.49 10.63
N GLU A 250 -20.15 -30.61 11.34
CA GLU A 250 -20.71 -30.86 12.66
C GLU A 250 -20.49 -32.35 13.03
N GLY A 251 -20.68 -32.69 14.30
CA GLY A 251 -21.15 -34.00 14.76
C GLY A 251 -20.43 -34.49 16.03
N ALA A 252 -21.06 -35.02 17.08
CA ALA A 252 -22.46 -35.18 17.52
C ALA A 252 -22.43 -35.75 18.97
N GLU A 253 -23.61 -35.79 19.63
CA GLU A 253 -23.99 -36.53 20.87
C GLU A 253 -23.72 -35.83 22.21
N GLU A 254 -24.59 -35.80 23.23
CA GLU A 254 -25.91 -36.40 23.58
C GLU A 254 -26.49 -35.48 24.70
N GLY A 255 -27.78 -35.13 24.75
CA GLY A 255 -28.80 -35.86 25.50
C GLY A 255 -29.28 -35.07 26.75
N ASP A 256 -30.58 -34.76 26.78
CA ASP A 256 -31.51 -34.68 27.95
C ASP A 256 -32.41 -33.44 28.11
N ASP A 257 -33.68 -33.80 28.36
CA ASP A 257 -34.73 -33.14 29.15
C ASP A 257 -35.64 -32.02 28.60
N MET A 258 -36.89 -32.47 28.37
CA MET A 258 -38.16 -32.02 28.98
C MET A 258 -38.83 -30.68 28.57
N ASP A 259 -40.07 -30.89 28.10
CA ASP A 259 -41.30 -30.11 28.27
C ASP A 259 -41.50 -28.74 27.61
N GLY A 260 -42.66 -28.62 26.94
CA GLY A 260 -43.48 -27.41 27.03
C GLY A 260 -43.67 -26.57 25.76
N ASP A 261 -44.82 -26.79 25.11
CA ASP A 261 -45.68 -25.76 24.52
C ASP A 261 -45.19 -24.99 23.27
N VAL A 262 -45.63 -25.44 22.07
CA VAL A 262 -45.44 -24.73 20.80
C VAL A 262 -46.68 -23.90 20.46
N ALA A 263 -46.56 -22.59 20.67
CA ALA A 263 -47.39 -21.58 20.04
C ALA A 263 -47.06 -21.45 18.54
N THR A 264 -48.10 -21.47 17.73
CA THR A 264 -48.09 -21.21 16.28
C THR A 264 -47.47 -19.85 15.93
N LYS A 265 -46.54 -19.82 14.97
CA LYS A 265 -46.34 -18.62 14.12
C LYS A 265 -45.79 -18.97 12.73
N THR A 266 -46.61 -18.63 11.76
CA THR A 266 -46.45 -18.67 10.31
C THR A 266 -45.36 -17.71 9.85
N THR A 267 -44.38 -18.17 9.06
CA THR A 267 -43.58 -17.29 8.18
C THR A 267 -43.28 -17.93 6.81
N LYS A 268 -44.14 -17.50 5.88
CA LYS A 268 -44.01 -17.37 4.42
C LYS A 268 -42.62 -17.59 3.82
N THR A 269 -42.51 -18.64 3.01
CA THR A 269 -41.44 -18.91 2.05
C THR A 269 -41.50 -17.89 0.90
N MET A 270 -40.43 -17.12 0.66
CA MET A 270 -40.25 -16.33 -0.56
C MET A 270 -39.13 -16.95 -1.39
N LYS A 271 -39.51 -17.58 -2.51
CA LYS A 271 -38.62 -17.98 -3.60
C LYS A 271 -38.19 -16.72 -4.36
N THR A 272 -36.89 -16.48 -4.48
CA THR A 272 -36.33 -15.49 -5.43
C THR A 272 -35.63 -16.20 -6.57
N THR A 273 -36.21 -16.00 -7.75
CA THR A 273 -35.86 -16.60 -9.03
C THR A 273 -34.65 -15.90 -9.64
N THR A 274 -33.61 -16.65 -9.96
CA THR A 274 -32.41 -16.21 -10.68
C THR A 274 -32.76 -15.77 -12.11
N THR A 275 -32.59 -14.48 -12.43
CA THR A 275 -32.71 -13.97 -13.81
C THR A 275 -31.33 -13.67 -14.39
N THR A 276 -30.81 -14.62 -15.17
CA THR A 276 -29.58 -14.51 -15.95
C THR A 276 -29.80 -13.57 -17.14
N THR A 277 -29.26 -12.35 -17.06
CA THR A 277 -29.24 -11.42 -18.20
C THR A 277 -27.99 -11.64 -19.06
N ARG A 278 -28.19 -12.28 -20.20
CA ARG A 278 -27.20 -12.60 -21.23
C ARG A 278 -26.85 -11.33 -22.03
N ARG A 279 -25.59 -10.85 -21.94
CA ARG A 279 -25.06 -9.73 -22.76
C ARG A 279 -24.75 -10.20 -24.20
N PRO A 280 -25.02 -9.38 -25.24
CA PRO A 280 -24.74 -9.73 -26.63
C PRO A 280 -23.28 -9.46 -27.04
N PRO A 281 -22.78 -10.08 -28.13
CA PRO A 281 -21.37 -10.02 -28.53
C PRO A 281 -21.01 -8.66 -29.16
N ARG A 282 -19.83 -8.13 -28.80
CA ARG A 282 -19.28 -6.90 -29.38
C ARG A 282 -18.70 -7.16 -30.77
N HIS A 283 -19.19 -6.42 -31.76
CA HIS A 283 -18.62 -6.34 -33.12
C HIS A 283 -17.14 -5.93 -33.08
N ARG A 284 -16.30 -6.69 -33.80
CA ARG A 284 -14.90 -6.34 -34.12
C ARG A 284 -14.86 -5.04 -34.95
N ALA A 285 -14.30 -3.98 -34.41
CA ALA A 285 -13.94 -2.78 -35.17
C ALA A 285 -12.72 -3.08 -36.05
N ARG A 286 -12.85 -2.87 -37.37
CA ARG A 286 -11.77 -2.90 -38.34
C ARG A 286 -10.78 -1.75 -38.06
N LEU A 287 -9.49 -2.08 -37.96
CA LEU A 287 -8.39 -1.11 -37.99
C LEU A 287 -8.30 -0.43 -39.38
N PRO A 288 -7.99 0.87 -39.46
CA PRO A 288 -7.72 1.55 -40.73
C PRO A 288 -6.32 1.20 -41.27
N PRO A 289 -6.10 1.22 -42.60
CA PRO A 289 -4.83 0.84 -43.19
C PRO A 289 -3.71 1.87 -42.96
N ALA A 290 -2.49 1.37 -42.81
CA ALA A 290 -1.27 2.13 -42.60
C ALA A 290 -0.99 3.12 -43.74
N ARG A 291 -0.74 4.39 -43.37
CA ARG A 291 -0.19 5.42 -44.28
C ARG A 291 1.23 5.03 -44.67
N ARG A 292 1.46 4.83 -45.97
CA ARG A 292 2.79 4.65 -46.57
C ARG A 292 3.65 5.90 -46.36
N LEU A 293 4.83 5.73 -45.78
CA LEU A 293 5.92 6.71 -45.82
C LEU A 293 6.54 6.71 -47.23
N PRO A 294 6.81 7.86 -47.86
CA PRO A 294 7.60 7.90 -49.08
C PRO A 294 9.09 7.75 -48.75
N ALA A 295 9.71 6.74 -49.35
CA ALA A 295 11.16 6.63 -49.45
C ALA A 295 11.65 7.42 -50.67
N ARG A 296 12.65 8.28 -50.47
CA ARG A 296 13.88 8.45 -51.28
C ARG A 296 14.38 9.89 -51.27
N GLY A 297 15.68 10.00 -51.00
CA GLY A 297 16.49 11.20 -51.23
C GLY A 297 17.95 10.88 -50.93
N ARG A 298 18.58 10.06 -51.78
CA ARG A 298 20.04 9.95 -51.85
C ARG A 298 20.54 11.27 -52.44
N GLU A 299 21.29 12.04 -51.67
CA GLU A 299 22.25 12.99 -52.26
C GLU A 299 23.65 12.62 -51.81
N ARG A 300 24.43 12.25 -52.83
CA ARG A 300 25.88 12.21 -52.79
C ARG A 300 26.35 13.66 -52.93
N THR A 301 27.23 14.11 -52.05
CA THR A 301 28.23 15.13 -52.42
C THR A 301 29.60 14.63 -52.00
N SER A 302 30.47 14.57 -53.01
CA SER A 302 31.87 14.22 -52.93
C SER A 302 32.71 15.49 -52.82
N ARG A 303 33.87 15.37 -52.14
CA ARG A 303 35.09 16.20 -52.26
C ARG A 303 34.92 17.66 -51.79
N ALA A 304 35.90 18.28 -51.15
CA ALA A 304 37.34 18.05 -51.04
C ALA A 304 37.82 18.41 -49.62
#